data_AF-A0A6A3J383-F1
#
_entry.id   AF-A0A6A3J383-F1
#
_cell.length_a   1.000
_cell.length_b   1.000
_cell.length_c   1.000
_cell.angle_alpha   90.00
_cell.angle_beta   90.00
_cell.angle_gamma   90.00
#
_symmetry.space_group_name_H-M   'P 1'
#
loop_
_entity.id
_entity.type
_entity.pdbx_description
1 polymer ?
#
loop_
_entity_poly.entity_id
_entity_poly.type
_entity_poly.pdbx_seq_one_letter_code
_entity_poly.pdbx_strand_id
1 'polypeptide(L)'
;MKERGVPDGDPRLLPSTFPYYSLTLMCFHGIDHPKKGKGKRQRRIIRYLACGAKVNALSRRGHDGEWKVHVSWENSHNHLRSEELFRYYAENRRITDPAVLLQAEK
;
A
#
# COMPACT_ATOMS: atom_id res chain seq x y z
N MET A 1 -12.59 8.30 37.92
CA MET A 1 -12.01 9.00 36.75
C MET A 1 -12.80 8.53 35.54
N LYS A 2 -13.74 9.32 35.00
CA LYS A 2 -14.49 8.92 33.79
C LYS A 2 -13.55 9.09 32.60
N GLU A 3 -13.21 8.01 31.92
CA GLU A 3 -12.59 8.10 30.60
C GLU A 3 -13.54 8.90 29.70
N ARG A 4 -13.13 10.11 29.31
CA ARG A 4 -13.83 10.91 28.31
C ARG A 4 -13.50 10.31 26.95
N GLY A 5 -14.03 9.12 26.67
CA GLY A 5 -13.99 8.53 25.34
C GLY A 5 -14.81 9.40 24.40
N VAL A 6 -14.22 9.78 23.27
CA VAL A 6 -14.97 10.44 22.19
C VAL A 6 -16.06 9.45 21.75
N PRO A 7 -17.33 9.87 21.66
CA PRO A 7 -18.42 8.97 21.27
C PRO A 7 -18.16 8.37 19.89
N ASP A 8 -18.44 7.07 19.72
CA ASP A 8 -18.49 6.45 18.40
C ASP A 8 -19.48 7.21 17.52
N GLY A 9 -19.02 7.64 16.35
CA GLY A 9 -19.80 8.48 15.43
C GLY A 9 -19.60 10.00 15.59
N ASP A 10 -18.66 10.47 16.40
CA ASP A 10 -18.25 11.90 16.38
C ASP A 10 -17.77 12.25 14.96
N PRO A 11 -18.32 13.31 14.32
CA PRO A 11 -17.94 13.72 12.97
C PRO A 11 -16.46 14.11 12.79
N ARG A 12 -15.71 14.24 13.88
CA ARG A 12 -14.26 14.47 13.89
C ARG A 12 -13.45 13.18 13.80
N LEU A 13 -14.06 12.03 14.05
CA LEU A 13 -13.41 10.73 13.95
C LEU A 13 -13.51 10.18 12.53
N LEU A 14 -12.45 9.51 12.10
CA LEU A 14 -12.46 8.76 10.84
C LEU A 14 -13.44 7.58 10.97
N PRO A 15 -14.38 7.38 10.03
CA PRO A 15 -15.29 6.25 10.07
C PRO A 15 -14.54 4.93 9.95
N SER A 16 -15.05 3.89 10.60
CA SER A 16 -14.47 2.53 10.55
C SER A 16 -14.41 1.92 9.15
N THR A 17 -15.21 2.45 8.20
CA THR A 17 -15.16 2.06 6.78
C THR A 17 -13.91 2.56 6.06
N PHE A 18 -13.19 3.54 6.62
CA PHE A 18 -11.94 4.05 6.08
C PHE A 18 -10.78 3.47 6.90
N PRO A 19 -10.05 2.48 6.36
CA PRO A 19 -9.00 1.80 7.12
C PRO A 19 -7.78 2.70 7.41
N TYR A 20 -7.60 3.77 6.63
CA TYR A 20 -6.48 4.68 6.76
C TYR A 20 -6.93 6.14 6.67
N TYR A 21 -6.40 6.99 7.55
CA TYR A 21 -6.53 8.45 7.41
C TYR A 21 -5.73 8.94 6.19
N SER A 22 -4.48 8.51 6.09
CA SER A 22 -3.59 8.84 4.97
C SER A 22 -2.78 7.60 4.57
N LEU A 23 -2.65 7.36 3.28
CA LEU A 23 -1.87 6.26 2.72
C LEU A 23 -1.06 6.76 1.52
N THR A 24 0.25 6.57 1.56
CA THR A 24 1.12 6.83 0.40
C THR A 24 1.60 5.50 -0.18
N LEU A 25 1.24 5.25 -1.42
CA LEU A 25 1.74 4.12 -2.21
C LEU A 25 2.94 4.61 -3.03
N MET A 26 4.06 3.92 -2.90
CA MET A 26 5.28 4.23 -3.66
C MET A 26 5.60 3.08 -4.61
N CYS A 27 6.28 3.40 -5.70
CA CYS A 27 6.82 2.37 -6.57
C CYS A 27 7.86 1.50 -5.83
N PHE A 28 7.79 0.17 -6.00
CA PHE A 28 8.80 -0.76 -5.48
C PHE A 28 10.23 -0.43 -5.96
N HIS A 29 10.39 0.11 -7.16
CA HIS A 29 11.68 0.54 -7.69
C HIS A 29 12.16 1.90 -7.11
N GLY A 30 11.32 2.58 -6.33
CA GLY A 30 11.66 3.79 -5.58
C GLY A 30 12.13 3.53 -4.16
N ILE A 31 11.96 2.30 -3.65
CA ILE A 31 12.35 1.92 -2.30
C ILE A 31 13.80 1.42 -2.34
N ASP A 32 14.70 2.15 -1.69
CA ASP A 32 16.05 1.67 -1.47
C ASP A 32 16.02 0.58 -0.39
N HIS A 33 16.53 -0.60 -0.73
CA HIS A 33 16.57 -1.73 0.18
C HIS A 33 18.01 -1.97 0.62
N PRO A 34 18.29 -2.01 1.93
CA PRO A 34 19.63 -2.30 2.41
C PRO A 34 20.13 -3.64 1.86
N LYS A 35 21.41 -3.67 1.49
CA LYS A 35 22.06 -4.86 0.92
C LYS A 35 22.20 -5.93 2.00
N LYS A 36 21.23 -6.85 2.08
CA LYS A 36 21.21 -7.97 3.05
C LYS A 36 22.10 -9.18 2.66
N GLY A 37 22.94 -9.10 1.63
CA GLY A 37 23.75 -10.25 1.21
C GLY A 37 24.96 -9.90 0.35
N LYS A 38 25.82 -10.91 0.10
CA LYS A 38 27.09 -10.78 -0.65
C LYS A 38 26.95 -10.49 -2.17
N GLY A 39 25.77 -10.07 -2.63
CA GLY A 39 25.52 -9.75 -4.04
C GLY A 39 25.42 -10.94 -5.01
N LYS A 40 25.47 -12.19 -4.53
CA LYS A 40 25.48 -13.39 -5.40
C LYS A 40 24.15 -13.66 -6.14
N ARG A 41 23.02 -13.13 -5.66
CA ARG A 41 21.70 -13.27 -6.32
C ARG A 41 21.39 -12.01 -7.12
N GLN A 42 21.25 -12.14 -8.43
CA GLN A 42 20.84 -11.03 -9.28
C GLN A 42 19.35 -10.74 -9.07
N ARG A 43 19.03 -9.58 -8.46
CA ARG A 43 17.66 -9.08 -8.42
C ARG A 43 17.33 -8.43 -9.77
N ARG A 44 16.76 -9.20 -10.71
CA ARG A 44 16.40 -8.68 -12.05
C ARG A 44 15.13 -7.82 -12.05
N ILE A 45 14.11 -8.24 -11.31
CA ILE A 45 12.76 -7.64 -11.38
C ILE A 45 12.59 -6.51 -10.38
N ILE A 46 12.85 -6.77 -9.09
CA ILE A 46 12.75 -5.77 -8.00
C ILE A 46 14.15 -5.24 -7.69
N ARG A 47 14.51 -4.10 -8.29
CA ARG A 47 15.76 -3.40 -8.03
C ARG A 47 15.49 -1.92 -7.81
N TYR A 48 16.31 -1.26 -7.00
CA TYR A 48 16.24 0.19 -6.87
C TYR A 48 16.61 0.86 -8.19
N LEU A 49 15.74 1.76 -8.68
CA LEU A 49 15.92 2.57 -9.89
C LEU A 49 15.71 4.06 -9.62
N ALA A 50 15.67 4.46 -8.34
CA ALA A 50 15.32 5.81 -7.92
C ALA A 50 13.99 6.29 -8.55
N CYS A 51 13.02 5.38 -8.72
CA CYS A 51 11.72 5.73 -9.28
C CYS A 51 10.97 6.65 -8.30
N GLY A 52 10.68 7.88 -8.74
CA GLY A 52 10.03 8.89 -7.91
C GLY A 52 8.50 8.79 -7.85
N ALA A 53 7.89 7.84 -8.56
CA ALA A 53 6.42 7.75 -8.70
C ALA A 53 5.74 7.37 -7.37
N LYS A 54 4.74 8.17 -6.98
CA LYS A 54 3.96 7.99 -5.75
C LYS A 54 2.50 8.32 -5.97
N VAL A 55 1.62 7.67 -5.21
CA VAL A 55 0.20 7.99 -5.11
C VAL A 55 -0.10 8.26 -3.64
N ASN A 56 -0.69 9.41 -3.34
CA ASN A 56 -1.10 9.80 -2.01
C ASN A 56 -2.63 9.74 -1.93
N ALA A 57 -3.15 9.03 -0.94
CA ALA A 57 -4.57 8.94 -0.62
C ALA A 57 -4.80 9.58 0.75
N LEU A 58 -5.76 10.50 0.83
CA LEU A 58 -6.16 11.18 2.06
C LEU A 58 -7.66 11.08 2.25
N SER A 59 -8.07 10.49 3.36
CA SER A 59 -9.46 10.44 3.80
C SER A 59 -9.83 11.79 4.40
N ARG A 60 -10.77 12.49 3.76
CA ARG A 60 -11.19 13.83 4.18
C ARG A 60 -12.71 13.92 4.23
N ARG A 61 -13.22 14.61 5.25
CA ARG A 61 -14.63 15.00 5.31
C ARG A 61 -14.85 16.31 4.54
N GLY A 62 -15.77 16.28 3.59
CA GLY A 62 -16.19 17.44 2.81
C GLY A 62 -17.09 18.39 3.60
N HIS A 63 -17.40 19.55 3.00
CA HIS A 63 -18.35 20.52 3.57
C HIS A 63 -19.79 19.99 3.58
N ASP A 64 -20.11 19.05 2.68
CA ASP A 64 -21.33 18.25 2.64
C ASP A 64 -21.46 17.27 3.81
N GLY A 65 -20.39 17.11 4.61
CA GLY A 65 -20.33 16.19 5.74
C GLY A 65 -20.01 14.75 5.34
N GLU A 66 -19.80 14.47 4.05
CA GLU A 66 -19.45 13.16 3.52
C GLU A 66 -17.94 12.91 3.60
N TRP A 67 -17.57 11.67 3.89
CA TRP A 67 -16.17 11.24 3.83
C TRP A 67 -15.80 10.76 2.43
N LYS A 68 -14.72 11.29 1.88
CA LYS A 68 -14.21 10.97 0.54
C LYS A 68 -12.70 10.72 0.60
N VAL A 69 -12.22 9.80 -0.26
CA VAL A 69 -10.78 9.60 -0.46
C VAL A 69 -10.32 10.55 -1.56
N HIS A 70 -9.44 11.49 -1.19
CA HIS A 70 -8.76 12.34 -2.16
C HIS A 70 -7.47 11.66 -2.59
N VAL A 71 -7.33 11.44 -3.89
CA VAL A 71 -6.15 10.80 -4.47
C VAL A 71 -5.38 11.84 -5.28
N SER A 72 -4.09 11.95 -5.00
CA SER A 72 -3.13 12.69 -5.84
C SER A 72 -1.96 11.79 -6.20
N TRP A 73 -1.24 12.13 -7.25
CA TRP A 73 -0.03 11.43 -7.66
C TRP A 73 1.10 12.41 -7.89
N GLU A 74 2.32 11.95 -7.66
CA GLU A 74 3.55 12.71 -7.84
C GLU A 74 4.53 11.94 -8.71
N ASN A 75 5.20 12.66 -9.61
CA ASN A 75 6.17 12.14 -10.57
C ASN A 75 5.60 11.07 -11.53
N SER A 76 6.47 10.63 -12.44
CA SER A 76 6.19 9.57 -13.41
C SER A 76 7.15 8.40 -13.19
N HIS A 77 6.73 7.21 -13.61
CA HIS A 77 7.62 6.05 -13.60
C HIS A 77 8.75 6.23 -14.61
N ASN A 78 9.96 5.85 -14.22
CA ASN A 78 11.16 5.86 -15.06
C ASN A 78 11.58 4.46 -15.54
N HIS A 79 10.67 3.49 -15.45
CA HIS A 79 10.90 2.09 -15.78
C HIS A 79 9.66 1.47 -16.43
N LEU A 80 9.83 0.31 -17.06
CA LEU A 80 8.73 -0.43 -17.67
C LEU A 80 7.68 -0.83 -16.62
N ARG A 81 6.41 -0.68 -16.98
CA ARG A 81 5.26 -1.17 -16.25
C ARG A 81 4.56 -2.19 -17.12
N SER A 82 4.20 -3.33 -16.53
CA SER A 82 3.33 -4.30 -17.18
C SER A 82 2.58 -5.10 -16.13
N GLU A 83 1.44 -5.68 -16.52
CA GLU A 83 0.67 -6.54 -15.66
C GLU A 83 1.45 -7.80 -15.28
N GLU A 84 2.21 -8.35 -16.22
CA GLU A 84 3.08 -9.51 -16.01
C GLU A 84 4.13 -9.20 -14.94
N LEU A 85 4.80 -8.04 -15.03
CA LEU A 85 5.78 -7.60 -14.02
C LEU A 85 5.13 -7.46 -12.64
N PHE A 86 3.91 -6.95 -12.56
CA PHE A 86 3.15 -6.88 -11.31
C PHE A 86 2.89 -8.28 -10.73
N ARG A 87 2.48 -9.25 -11.56
CA ARG A 87 2.23 -10.64 -11.14
C ARG A 87 3.51 -11.37 -10.70
N TYR A 88 4.70 -10.95 -11.10
CA TYR A 88 5.96 -11.54 -10.64
C TYR A 88 6.32 -11.20 -9.18
N TYR A 89 5.78 -10.13 -8.61
CA TYR A 89 6.09 -9.74 -7.24
C TYR A 89 5.65 -10.81 -6.24
N ALA A 90 6.50 -11.11 -5.26
CA ALA A 90 6.26 -12.21 -4.32
C ALA A 90 4.95 -12.04 -3.53
N GLU A 91 4.61 -10.82 -3.14
CA GLU A 91 3.36 -10.48 -2.44
C GLU A 91 2.13 -10.77 -3.30
N ASN A 92 2.22 -10.52 -4.62
CA ASN A 92 1.14 -10.75 -5.58
C ASN A 92 1.03 -12.22 -6.03
N ARG A 93 2.04 -13.04 -5.73
CA ARG A 93 2.03 -14.50 -5.96
C ARG A 93 1.52 -15.28 -4.76
N ARG A 94 1.07 -14.60 -3.70
CA ARG A 94 0.49 -15.27 -2.53
C ARG A 94 -0.80 -15.96 -2.96
N ILE A 95 -0.84 -17.29 -2.78
CA ILE A 95 -2.06 -18.07 -3.01
C ILE A 95 -3.08 -17.66 -1.94
N THR A 96 -4.23 -17.17 -2.37
CA THR A 96 -5.36 -16.80 -1.49
C THR A 96 -6.50 -17.81 -1.54
N ASP A 97 -6.37 -18.85 -2.37
CA ASP A 97 -7.38 -19.89 -2.50
C ASP A 97 -7.53 -20.64 -1.16
N PRO A 98 -8.73 -20.60 -0.51
CA PRO A 98 -8.94 -21.22 0.78
C PRO A 98 -8.72 -22.74 0.75
N ALA A 99 -9.07 -23.42 -0.34
CA ALA A 99 -8.93 -24.86 -0.46
C ALA A 99 -7.46 -25.27 -0.53
N VAL A 100 -6.63 -24.48 -1.20
CA VAL A 100 -5.17 -24.72 -1.27
C VAL A 100 -4.49 -24.39 0.05
N LEU A 101 -4.92 -23.32 0.74
CA LEU A 101 -4.36 -22.95 2.05
C LEU A 101 -4.65 -24.00 3.12
N LEU A 102 -5.85 -24.59 3.13
CA LEU A 102 -6.22 -25.67 4.06
C LEU A 102 -5.40 -26.95 3.88
N GLN A 103 -4.88 -27.22 2.68
CA GLN A 103 -4.03 -28.38 2.42
C GLN A 103 -2.59 -28.21 2.91
N ALA A 104 -2.11 -26.97 3.05
CA ALA A 104 -0.75 -26.67 3.50
C ALA A 104 -0.58 -26.71 5.04
N GLU A 105 -1.67 -26.75 5.78
CA GLU A 105 -1.70 -26.81 7.26
C GLU A 105 -1.72 -28.24 7.83
N LYS A 106 -1.68 -29.27 6.96
CA LYS A 106 -1.54 -30.68 7.34
C LYS A 106 -0.10 -31.15 7.18
#